data_AF-A0A7C5DC10-F1
#
_entry.id   AF-A0A7C5DC10-F1
#
_cell.length_a   1.000
_cell.length_b   1.000
_cell.length_c   1.000
_cell.angle_alpha   90.00
_cell.angle_beta   90.00
_cell.angle_gamma   90.00
#
_symmetry.space_group_name_H-M   'P 1'
#
loop_
_entity.id
_entity.type
_entity.pdbx_description
1 polymer ?
#
loop_
_entity_poly.entity_id
_entity_poly.type
_entity_poly.pdbx_seq_one_letter_code
_entity_poly.pdbx_strand_id
1 'polypeptide(L)' 'MSESFEPKIVAFVCTYCTYAGADLAGTSRLKYAPNVRIV' A
#
# COMPACT_ATOMS: atom_id res chain seq x y z
N MET A 1 8.57 2.52 -27.68
CA MET A 1 8.33 1.50 -26.63
C MET A 1 7.12 1.96 -25.85
N SER A 2 6.06 1.17 -25.81
CA SER A 2 4.93 1.42 -24.91
C SER A 2 5.44 1.36 -23.48
N GLU A 3 5.37 2.46 -22.74
CA GLU A 3 5.66 2.41 -21.30
C GLU A 3 4.74 1.39 -20.64
N SER A 4 5.31 0.51 -19.81
CA SER A 4 4.53 -0.42 -19.00
C SER A 4 3.67 0.38 -18.03
N PHE A 5 2.36 0.32 -18.18
CA PHE A 5 1.42 0.99 -17.29
C PHE A 5 1.48 0.40 -15.88
N GLU A 6 1.76 1.24 -14.88
CA GLU A 6 1.66 0.88 -13.46
C GLU A 6 0.42 1.57 -12.84
N PRO A 7 -0.55 0.80 -12.32
CA PRO A 7 -1.78 1.37 -11.80
C PRO A 7 -1.52 2.11 -10.47
N LYS A 8 -2.02 3.34 -10.35
CA LYS A 8 -1.97 4.12 -9.11
C LYS A 8 -3.20 3.80 -8.27
N ILE A 9 -3.02 3.19 -7.10
CA ILE A 9 -4.11 2.74 -6.22
C ILE A 9 -4.16 3.64 -4.98
N VAL A 10 -5.35 4.15 -4.66
CA VAL A 10 -5.63 4.86 -3.41
C VAL A 10 -6.50 3.97 -2.53
N ALA A 11 -6.10 3.77 -1.28
CA ALA A 11 -6.84 2.98 -0.30
C ALA A 11 -7.27 3.86 0.87
N PHE A 12 -8.57 4.00 1.07
CA PHE A 12 -9.13 4.63 2.28
C PHE A 12 -9.29 3.56 3.34
N VAL A 13 -8.62 3.72 4.47
CA VAL A 13 -8.59 2.67 5.49
C VAL A 13 -8.90 3.25 6.87
N CYS A 14 -9.36 2.40 7.77
CA CYS A 14 -9.60 2.87 9.14
C CYS A 14 -8.26 3.10 9.85
N THR A 15 -8.20 4.18 10.63
CA THR A 15 -7.01 4.58 11.38
C THR A 15 -6.64 3.56 12.47
N TYR A 16 -7.63 2.90 13.07
CA TYR A 16 -7.39 2.07 14.26
C TYR A 16 -6.95 0.63 13.96
N CYS A 17 -7.51 0.00 12.92
CA CYS A 17 -7.21 -1.40 12.62
C CYS A 17 -6.32 -1.53 11.38
N THR A 18 -6.74 -0.96 10.26
CA THR A 18 -6.07 -1.21 8.98
C THR A 18 -4.79 -0.41 8.84
N TYR A 19 -4.76 0.83 9.31
CA TYR A 19 -3.53 1.63 9.31
C TYR A 19 -2.46 0.98 10.21
N ALA A 20 -2.84 0.53 11.42
CA ALA A 20 -1.96 -0.26 12.29
C ALA A 20 -1.50 -1.57 11.64
N GLY A 21 -2.36 -2.23 10.87
CA GLY A 21 -2.00 -3.40 10.06
C GLY A 21 -0.97 -3.08 8.97
N ALA A 22 -1.06 -1.91 8.34
CA ALA A 22 -0.07 -1.45 7.37
C ALA A 22 1.29 -1.16 8.03
N ASP A 23 1.29 -0.55 9.21
CA ASP A 23 2.51 -0.36 10.02
C ASP A 23 3.13 -1.71 10.42
N LEU A 24 2.30 -2.68 10.83
CA LEU A 24 2.75 -4.03 11.15
C LEU A 24 3.36 -4.74 9.93
N ALA A 25 2.74 -4.59 8.75
CA ALA A 25 3.29 -5.14 7.51
C ALA A 25 4.66 -4.54 7.18
N GLY A 26 4.84 -3.23 7.40
CA GLY A 26 6.11 -2.53 7.24
C GLY A 26 7.19 -3.01 8.22
N THR A 27 6.87 -3.09 9.52
CA THR A 27 7.81 -3.58 10.55
C THR A 27 8.19 -5.04 10.34
N SER A 28 7.26 -5.86 9.84
CA SER A 28 7.46 -7.27 9.47
C SER A 28 8.21 -7.45 8.15
N ARG A 29 8.51 -6.36 7.43
CA ARG A 29 9.19 -6.36 6.12
C ARG A 29 8.47 -7.23 5.07
N LEU A 30 7.13 -7.24 5.11
CA LEU A 30 6.33 -7.93 4.11
C LEU A 30 6.49 -7.21 2.76
N LYS A 31 6.83 -7.97 1.71
CA LYS A 31 6.95 -7.40 0.36
C LYS A 31 5.57 -7.26 -0.28
N TYR A 32 5.33 -6.11 -0.89
CA TYR A 32 4.13 -5.79 -1.66
C TYR A 32 4.51 -4.83 -2.80
N ALA A 33 3.59 -4.62 -3.75
CA ALA A 33 3.81 -3.70 -4.86
C ALA A 33 3.76 -2.24 -4.38
N PRO A 34 4.63 -1.33 -4.89
CA PRO A 34 4.79 0.03 -4.36
C PRO A 34 3.68 1.01 -4.80
N ASN A 35 2.63 0.50 -5.42
CA ASN A 35 1.66 1.29 -6.18
C ASN A 35 0.39 1.66 -5.39
N VAL A 36 0.32 1.28 -4.11
CA VAL A 36 -0.76 1.61 -3.19
C VAL A 36 -0.38 2.80 -2.30
N ARG A 37 -1.30 3.74 -2.15
CA ARG A 37 -1.18 4.90 -1.25
C ARG A 37 -2.37 4.93 -0.30
N ILE A 38 -2.09 4.92 0.99
CA ILE A 38 -3.11 4.90 2.05
C ILE A 38 -3.52 6.34 2.39
N VAL A 39 -4.81 6.54 2.64
CA VAL A 39 -5.42 7.77 3.19
C VAL A 39 -6.15 7.45 4.48
#